data_AF-A0A967Q435-F1
#
_entry.id   AF-A0A967Q435-F1
#
_cell.length_a   1.000
_cell.length_b   1.000
_cell.length_c   1.000
_cell.angle_alpha   90.00
_cell.angle_beta   90.00
_cell.angle_gamma   90.00
#
_symmetry.space_group_name_H-M   'P 1'
#
loop_
_entity.id
_entity.type
_entity.pdbx_description
1 polymer ?
#
loop_
_entity_poly.entity_id
_entity_poly.type
_entity_poly.pdbx_seq_one_letter_code
_entity_poly.pdbx_strand_id
1 'polypeptide(L)' 'EMYRTFNNGIGMAIIVPEQQVDDVLTRLSGLDERAWVIGEVARSRDEGPQVVFE' A
#
# COMPACT_ATOMS: atom_id res chain seq x y z
N GLU A 1 -15.76 7.75 -9.85
CA GLU A 1 -16.40 6.61 -9.15
C GLU A 1 -15.52 5.40 -8.90
N MET A 2 -14.90 4.78 -9.91
CA MET A 2 -14.23 3.47 -9.72
C MET A 2 -13.24 3.38 -8.55
N TYR A 3 -12.40 4.40 -8.31
CA TYR A 3 -11.43 4.44 -7.20
C TYR A 3 -12.04 4.65 -5.80
N ARG A 4 -13.32 5.05 -5.73
CA ARG A 4 -14.05 5.22 -4.47
C ARG A 4 -15.04 4.09 -4.21
N THR A 5 -15.34 3.29 -5.23
CA THR A 5 -16.35 2.23 -5.18
C THR A 5 -15.74 0.83 -5.18
N PHE A 6 -14.64 0.63 -5.91
CA PHE A 6 -13.97 -0.67 -6.05
C PHE A 6 -12.56 -0.62 -5.47
N ASN A 7 -12.10 -1.76 -4.97
CA ASN A 7 -10.75 -1.93 -4.45
C ASN A 7 -9.67 -2.04 -5.55
N ASN A 8 -10.08 -2.22 -6.81
CA ASN A 8 -9.21 -2.34 -7.98
C ASN A 8 -8.06 -3.35 -7.81
N GLY A 9 -8.32 -4.45 -7.10
CA GLY A 9 -7.33 -5.53 -6.87
C GLY A 9 -6.54 -5.40 -5.57
N ILE A 10 -6.69 -4.31 -4.81
CA ILE A 10 -6.02 -4.10 -3.52
C ILE A 10 -7.01 -4.33 -2.38
N GLY A 11 -7.09 -5.56 -1.88
CA GLY A 11 -7.99 -5.91 -0.77
C GLY A 11 -7.54 -5.37 0.60
N MET A 12 -6.24 -5.13 0.75
CA MET A 12 -5.63 -4.67 1.99
C MET A 12 -4.37 -3.85 1.69
N ALA A 13 -4.11 -2.82 2.51
CA ALA A 13 -2.86 -2.07 2.53
C ALA A 13 -2.28 -2.11 3.95
N ILE A 14 -0.97 -2.29 4.06
CA ILE A 14 -0.22 -2.29 5.31
C ILE A 14 0.92 -1.27 5.23
N ILE A 15 1.23 -0.62 6.35
CA ILE A 15 2.34 0.33 6.45
C ILE A 15 3.43 -0.33 7.28
N VAL A 16 4.64 -0.38 6.72
CA VAL A 16 5.80 -1.01 7.37
C VAL A 16 7.01 -0.08 7.26
N PRO A 17 7.97 -0.15 8.20
CA PRO A 17 9.26 0.53 8.04
C PRO A 17 9.95 0.05 6.76
N GLU A 18 10.61 0.97 6.05
CA GLU A 18 11.31 0.69 4.79
C GLU A 18 12.30 -0.47 4.92
N GLN A 19 12.99 -0.57 6.05
CA GLN A 19 13.98 -1.62 6.30
C GLN A 19 13.37 -3.01 6.49
N GLN A 20 12.04 -3.13 6.60
CA GLN A 20 11.32 -4.39 6.81
C GLN A 20 10.54 -4.85 5.58
N VAL A 21 10.59 -4.12 4.46
CA VAL A 21 9.77 -4.41 3.27
C VAL A 21 10.02 -5.83 2.76
N ASP A 22 11.27 -6.22 2.55
CA ASP A 22 11.62 -7.53 1.99
C ASP A 22 11.23 -8.69 2.92
N ASP A 23 11.43 -8.52 4.23
CA ASP A 23 11.04 -9.50 5.24
C ASP A 23 9.52 -9.72 5.25
N VAL A 24 8.76 -8.63 5.15
CA VAL A 24 7.29 -8.67 5.14
C VAL A 24 6.77 -9.30 3.85
N LEU A 25 7.31 -8.94 2.69
CA LEU A 25 6.94 -9.56 1.42
C LEU A 25 7.24 -11.06 1.41
N THR A 26 8.40 -11.47 1.94
CA THR A 26 8.78 -12.89 2.06
C THR A 26 7.80 -13.65 2.94
N ARG A 27 7.42 -13.07 4.09
CA ARG A 27 6.43 -13.68 4.99
C ARG A 27 5.06 -13.82 4.34
N LEU A 28 4.58 -12.79 3.65
CA LEU A 28 3.29 -12.81 2.95
C LEU A 28 3.28 -13.87 1.84
N SER A 29 4.36 -13.95 1.06
CA SER A 29 4.50 -15.02 0.06
C SER A 29 4.50 -16.41 0.70
N GLY A 30 5.11 -16.58 1.88
CA GLY A 30 5.07 -17.84 2.63
C GLY A 30 3.70 -18.22 3.19
N LEU A 31 2.77 -17.25 3.25
CA LEU A 31 1.36 -17.45 3.63
C LEU A 31 0.44 -17.62 2.41
N ASP A 32 1.00 -17.79 1.21
CA ASP A 32 0.28 -17.86 -0.07
C ASP A 32 -0.49 -16.57 -0.41
N GLU A 33 -0.09 -15.44 0.18
CA GLU A 33 -0.63 -14.12 -0.11
C GLU A 33 0.15 -13.44 -1.24
N ARG A 34 -0.56 -12.68 -2.07
CA ARG A 34 0.04 -11.88 -3.14
C ARG A 34 0.16 -10.42 -2.70
N ALA A 35 1.38 -9.96 -2.50
CA ALA A 35 1.68 -8.63 -2.00
C ALA A 35 2.74 -7.92 -2.85
N TRP A 36 2.62 -6.59 -2.94
CA TRP A 36 3.54 -5.72 -3.66
C TRP A 36 3.69 -4.40 -2.91
N VAL A 37 4.83 -3.72 -3.10
CA VAL A 37 4.99 -2.33 -2.68
C VAL A 37 4.17 -1.47 -3.66
N ILE A 38 3.19 -0.73 -3.14
CA ILE A 38 2.25 0.08 -3.94
C ILE A 38 2.43 1.60 -3.73
N GLY A 39 3.37 2.01 -2.89
CA GLY A 39 3.67 3.41 -2.62
C GLY A 39 4.39 3.61 -1.28
N GLU A 40 4.45 4.88 -0.86
CA GLU A 40 5.08 5.31 0.39
C GLU A 40 4.19 6.31 1.14
N VAL A 41 4.43 6.46 2.45
CA VAL A 41 3.74 7.47 3.27
C VAL A 41 4.59 8.74 3.28
N ALA A 42 4.10 9.78 2.60
CA ALA A 42 4.73 11.09 2.56
C ALA A 42 4.04 12.09 3.51
N ARG A 43 4.73 13.18 3.84
CA ARG A 43 4.09 14.30 4.54
C ARG A 43 3.04 14.94 3.64
N SER A 44 1.81 15.03 4.14
CA SER A 44 0.74 15.74 3.45
C SER A 44 0.80 17.24 3.72
N ARG A 45 0.30 18.05 2.79
CA ARG A 45 0.00 19.48 2.99
C ARG A 45 -1.45 19.58 3.47
N ASP A 46 -1.72 20.44 4.45
CA ASP A 46 -2.97 20.44 5.24
C ASP A 46 -4.28 20.40 4.41
N GLU A 47 -4.32 21.02 3.23
CA GLU A 47 -5.53 21.11 2.39
C GLU A 47 -5.48 20.26 1.11
N GLY A 48 -4.53 19.31 1.00
CA GLY A 48 -4.33 18.48 -0.18
C GLY A 48 -5.06 17.12 -0.18
N PRO A 49 -5.18 16.49 -1.37
CA PRO A 49 -5.61 15.09 -1.46
C PRO A 49 -4.67 14.19 -0.65
N GLN A 50 -5.25 13.32 0.19
CA GLN A 50 -4.48 12.43 1.08
C GLN A 50 -3.89 11.21 0.37
N VAL A 51 -4.39 10.89 -0.83
CA VAL A 51 -3.90 9.81 -1.69
C VAL A 51 -3.67 10.41 -3.07
N VAL A 52 -2.44 10.29 -3.57
CA VAL A 52 -2.02 10.76 -4.88
C VAL A 52 -1.43 9.56 -5.62
N PHE A 53 -1.80 9.42 -6.90
CA PHE A 53 -1.21 8.45 -7.80
C PHE A 53 -0.19 9.21 -8.65
N GLU A 54 1.09 8.88 -8.50
CA GLU A 54 2.20 9.43 -9.30
C GLU A 54 2.66 8.46 -10.38
#